data_AF-A0A6P0HCS1-F1
#
_entry.id   AF-A0A6P0HCS1-F1
#
_cell.length_a   1.000
_cell.length_b   1.000
_cell.length_c   1.000
_cell.angle_alpha   90.00
_cell.angle_beta   90.00
_cell.angle_gamma   90.00
#
_symmetry.space_group_name_H-M   'P 1'
#
loop_
_entity.id
_entity.type
_entity.pdbx_description
1 polymer ?
#
loop_
_entity_poly.entity_id
_entity_poly.type
_entity_poly.pdbx_seq_one_letter_code
_entity_poly.pdbx_strand_id
1 'polypeptide(L)'
;MHALPSSTRRRLGVLAAGGVLCLTGCAGSAAGPQAPAVAGATGGAVPTVGSTAPSSAEAPSSSAEASPTTSAAVDPVGEEPDEVLATDPPRPATTDVVLTYSYWDPATASVLASGYVSPVIEDGGTCTLVLTRAGRSVTARAAAEADASTTSCPELQVPGDQVAAGEWSAVLRYASATTTGESPQATVEVTP
;
A
#
# COMPACT_ATOMS: atom_id res chain seq x y z
N MET A 1 -12.21 -10.15 -40.06
CA MET A 1 -13.38 -9.30 -39.76
C MET A 1 -13.87 -9.68 -38.37
N HIS A 2 -13.24 -9.11 -37.33
CA HIS A 2 -13.62 -9.35 -35.93
C HIS A 2 -14.41 -8.14 -35.43
N ALA A 3 -15.65 -8.38 -35.02
CA ALA A 3 -16.57 -7.37 -34.51
C ALA A 3 -16.27 -7.06 -33.03
N LEU A 4 -16.10 -5.78 -32.72
CA LEU A 4 -16.03 -5.27 -31.35
C LEU A 4 -17.46 -5.12 -30.79
N PRO A 5 -17.75 -5.57 -29.55
CA PRO A 5 -18.99 -5.20 -28.88
C PRO A 5 -18.88 -3.77 -28.31
N SER A 6 -19.82 -2.96 -28.75
CA SER A 6 -20.03 -1.56 -28.42
C SER A 6 -20.63 -1.38 -27.02
N SER A 7 -19.81 -0.95 -26.06
CA SER A 7 -20.28 -0.51 -24.74
C SER A 7 -20.75 0.95 -24.80
N THR A 8 -22.02 1.14 -25.14
CA THR A 8 -22.72 2.42 -24.91
C THR A 8 -24.13 2.12 -24.46
N ARG A 9 -24.42 2.26 -23.15
CA ARG A 9 -25.67 2.87 -22.68
C ARG A 9 -25.44 3.68 -21.42
N ARG A 10 -25.35 5.00 -21.65
CA ARG A 10 -25.72 6.09 -20.75
C ARG A 10 -26.95 5.72 -19.91
N ARG A 11 -26.91 6.08 -18.62
CA ARG A 11 -28.09 6.62 -17.94
C ARG A 11 -27.69 7.93 -17.28
N LEU A 12 -27.96 9.03 -18.00
CA LEU A 12 -28.17 10.34 -17.42
C LEU A 12 -29.40 10.26 -16.52
N GLY A 13 -29.26 10.66 -15.26
CA GLY A 13 -30.35 11.02 -14.38
C GLY A 13 -30.12 12.45 -13.89
N VAL A 14 -30.82 13.40 -14.49
CA VAL A 14 -30.94 14.81 -14.07
C VAL A 14 -32.25 14.95 -13.29
N LEU A 15 -32.27 15.88 -12.31
CA LEU A 15 -33.41 16.53 -11.60
C LEU A 15 -33.23 16.39 -10.07
N ALA A 16 -33.39 17.40 -9.21
CA ALA A 16 -33.75 18.80 -9.39
C ALA A 16 -33.42 19.59 -8.10
N ALA A 17 -33.01 20.85 -8.28
CA ALA A 17 -33.47 22.06 -7.61
C ALA A 17 -33.94 22.06 -6.14
N GLY A 18 -33.40 23.04 -5.39
CA GLY A 18 -34.20 23.87 -4.49
C GLY A 18 -33.87 23.76 -3.01
N GLY A 19 -33.37 24.86 -2.40
CA GLY A 19 -33.30 24.95 -0.95
C GLY A 19 -32.29 25.96 -0.37
N VAL A 20 -32.31 27.20 -0.85
CA VAL A 20 -31.88 28.35 -0.04
C VAL A 20 -32.83 28.46 1.17
N LEU A 21 -32.34 28.76 2.39
CA LEU A 21 -32.82 29.86 3.27
C LEU A 21 -32.45 29.71 4.78
N CYS A 22 -31.84 30.78 5.33
CA CYS A 22 -31.78 31.28 6.72
C CYS A 22 -31.01 30.49 7.82
N LEU A 23 -29.92 31.01 8.41
CA LEU A 23 -29.72 32.14 9.35
C LEU A 23 -29.87 31.75 10.84
N THR A 24 -28.91 32.26 11.65
CA THR A 24 -28.95 32.47 13.12
C THR A 24 -29.03 31.22 13.99
N GLY A 25 -28.13 30.92 14.93
CA GLY A 25 -27.28 31.74 15.79
C GLY A 25 -27.63 31.39 17.25
N CYS A 26 -26.68 30.89 18.03
CA CYS A 26 -26.70 30.93 19.51
C CYS A 26 -25.29 30.63 20.04
N ALA A 27 -24.65 31.68 20.54
CA ALA A 27 -23.50 31.59 21.42
C ALA A 27 -23.93 31.04 22.77
N GLY A 28 -23.13 30.15 23.36
CA GLY A 28 -23.33 29.62 24.70
C GLY A 28 -21.99 29.29 25.36
N SER A 29 -21.45 30.28 26.06
CA SER A 29 -20.29 30.17 26.94
C SER A 29 -20.63 29.40 28.22
N ALA A 30 -19.75 28.51 28.69
CA ALA A 30 -19.40 28.40 30.11
C ALA A 30 -18.18 27.49 30.29
N ALA A 31 -17.15 28.07 30.90
CA ALA A 31 -15.98 27.38 31.41
C ALA A 31 -16.37 26.36 32.50
N GLY A 32 -15.70 25.21 32.50
CA GLY A 32 -15.66 24.30 33.63
C GLY A 32 -14.27 23.68 33.74
N PRO A 33 -13.41 24.11 34.68
CA PRO A 33 -12.20 23.37 35.01
C PRO A 33 -12.59 22.22 35.95
N GLN A 34 -12.55 20.99 35.45
CA GLN A 34 -12.54 19.81 36.32
C GLN A 34 -11.29 19.00 36.05
N ALA A 35 -10.26 19.34 36.82
CA ALA A 35 -9.26 18.36 37.24
C ALA A 35 -9.87 17.54 38.39
N PRO A 36 -9.70 16.22 38.34
CA PRO A 36 -9.21 15.54 39.53
C PRO A 36 -7.92 14.78 39.20
N ALA A 37 -6.92 15.05 40.02
CA ALA A 37 -5.73 14.25 40.15
C ALA A 37 -6.10 12.83 40.62
N VAL A 38 -5.60 11.81 39.91
CA VAL A 38 -5.33 10.50 40.49
C VAL A 38 -3.84 10.25 40.38
N ALA A 39 -3.21 10.43 41.53
CA ALA A 39 -1.86 10.01 41.82
C ALA A 39 -1.81 8.48 41.96
N GLY A 40 -0.71 7.90 41.50
CA GLY A 40 -0.15 6.69 42.12
C GLY A 40 -0.41 5.38 41.37
N ALA A 41 0.62 4.93 40.64
CA ALA A 41 1.19 3.60 40.84
C ALA A 41 2.55 3.52 40.13
N THR A 42 3.60 3.85 40.88
CA THR A 42 4.97 3.44 40.60
C THR A 42 5.13 1.94 40.82
N GLY A 43 5.42 1.21 39.75
CA GLY A 43 5.92 -0.17 39.77
C GLY A 43 6.34 -0.49 38.33
N GLY A 44 7.61 -0.49 37.96
CA GLY A 44 8.73 -1.06 38.69
C GLY A 44 8.92 -2.53 38.30
N ALA A 45 9.06 -2.81 37.01
CA ALA A 45 9.67 -4.05 36.52
C ALA A 45 10.30 -3.77 35.15
N VAL A 46 11.63 -3.65 35.17
CA VAL A 46 12.47 -3.60 33.98
C VAL A 46 12.72 -5.05 33.56
N PRO A 47 12.24 -5.55 32.41
CA PRO A 47 12.71 -6.84 31.92
C PRO A 47 14.12 -6.65 31.36
N THR A 48 15.06 -7.29 32.06
CA THR A 48 16.45 -7.51 31.68
C THR A 48 16.58 -8.02 30.26
N VAL A 49 17.45 -7.33 29.51
CA VAL A 49 17.96 -7.68 28.19
C VAL A 49 18.54 -9.11 28.16
N GLY A 50 17.95 -9.96 27.33
CA GLY A 50 18.55 -11.22 26.89
C GLY A 50 19.24 -11.01 25.55
N SER A 51 20.50 -10.56 25.58
CA SER A 51 21.37 -10.50 24.41
C SER A 51 21.98 -11.88 24.20
N THR A 52 21.41 -12.65 23.30
CA THR A 52 22.01 -13.90 22.78
C THR A 52 22.33 -13.71 21.31
N ALA A 53 23.58 -13.34 21.04
CA ALA A 53 24.20 -13.45 19.73
C ALA A 53 24.91 -14.82 19.62
N PRO A 54 24.61 -15.58 18.57
CA PRO A 54 25.67 -16.24 17.80
C PRO A 54 25.48 -15.91 16.30
N SER A 55 26.49 -15.35 15.63
CA SER A 55 27.62 -16.09 15.05
C SER A 55 27.20 -17.02 13.91
N SER A 56 27.24 -16.50 12.68
CA SER A 56 27.93 -17.17 11.58
C SER A 56 28.12 -16.18 10.42
N ALA A 57 29.30 -15.57 10.40
CA ALA A 57 29.87 -14.97 9.22
C ALA A 57 30.52 -16.09 8.42
N GLU A 58 29.89 -16.53 7.32
CA GLU A 58 30.60 -17.29 6.30
C GLU A 58 31.37 -16.32 5.42
N ALA A 59 32.69 -16.46 5.47
CA ALA A 59 33.64 -15.71 4.67
C ALA A 59 33.49 -16.08 3.18
N PRO A 60 33.60 -15.12 2.25
CA PRO A 60 33.74 -15.44 0.84
C PRO A 60 35.07 -16.19 0.61
N SER A 61 34.98 -17.38 0.01
CA SER A 61 36.14 -18.14 -0.43
C SER A 61 36.81 -17.40 -1.59
N SER A 62 37.96 -16.83 -1.28
CA SER A 62 38.91 -16.25 -2.22
C SER A 62 39.66 -17.39 -2.92
N SER A 63 39.30 -17.70 -4.17
CA SER A 63 40.13 -18.50 -5.06
C SER A 63 40.87 -17.56 -6.02
N ALA A 64 42.18 -17.50 -5.84
CA ALA A 64 43.13 -16.82 -6.72
C ALA A 64 43.58 -17.75 -7.86
N GLU A 65 43.97 -17.10 -8.96
CA GLU A 65 44.99 -17.49 -9.96
C GLU A 65 44.81 -18.75 -10.81
N ALA A 66 44.65 -18.54 -12.13
CA ALA A 66 45.79 -18.65 -13.05
C ALA A 66 45.45 -18.01 -14.42
N SER A 67 46.34 -17.16 -14.91
CA SER A 67 46.35 -16.67 -16.29
C SER A 67 46.94 -17.73 -17.23
N PRO A 68 46.30 -18.03 -18.37
CA PRO A 68 47.02 -18.41 -19.58
C PRO A 68 47.11 -17.19 -20.51
N THR A 69 48.33 -16.68 -20.67
CA THR A 69 48.69 -15.81 -21.78
C THR A 69 48.63 -16.63 -23.07
N THR A 70 47.46 -16.65 -23.72
CA THR A 70 47.35 -17.10 -25.11
C THR A 70 47.35 -15.87 -25.99
N SER A 71 48.51 -15.63 -26.61
CA SER A 71 48.69 -14.77 -27.76
C SER A 71 47.94 -15.41 -28.95
N ALA A 72 46.65 -15.14 -29.08
CA ALA A 72 45.90 -15.44 -30.29
C ALA A 72 46.04 -14.27 -31.28
N ALA A 73 46.28 -14.65 -32.52
CA ALA A 73 46.54 -13.78 -33.66
C ALA A 73 45.43 -12.76 -33.87
N VAL A 74 45.82 -11.61 -34.44
CA VAL A 74 44.91 -10.58 -34.95
C VAL A 74 44.15 -11.16 -36.14
N ASP A 75 42.96 -11.69 -35.88
CA ASP A 75 41.96 -11.97 -36.90
C ASP A 75 41.44 -10.63 -37.49
N PRO A 76 41.12 -10.59 -38.80
CA PRO A 76 40.65 -9.38 -39.46
C PRO A 76 39.37 -8.88 -38.80
N VAL A 77 39.28 -7.56 -38.57
CA VAL A 77 38.06 -6.86 -38.12
C VAL A 77 36.94 -7.18 -39.10
N GLY A 78 36.18 -8.22 -38.78
CA GLY A 78 34.84 -8.42 -39.29
C GLY A 78 33.98 -7.37 -38.61
N GLU A 79 33.25 -6.60 -39.41
CA GLU A 79 32.25 -5.64 -38.97
C GLU A 79 31.34 -6.33 -37.93
N GLU A 80 31.53 -6.04 -36.63
CA GLU A 80 30.64 -6.54 -35.60
C GLU A 80 29.24 -6.02 -35.96
N PRO A 81 28.23 -6.89 -36.09
CA PRO A 81 26.87 -6.44 -36.33
C PRO A 81 26.52 -5.43 -35.23
N ASP A 82 26.01 -4.26 -35.59
CA ASP A 82 25.52 -3.26 -34.63
C ASP A 82 24.67 -3.98 -33.57
N GLU A 83 25.24 -4.21 -32.38
CA GLU A 83 24.56 -4.93 -31.32
C GLU A 83 23.36 -4.09 -30.90
N VAL A 84 22.18 -4.57 -31.26
CA VAL A 84 20.93 -3.92 -30.90
C VAL A 84 20.82 -3.99 -29.39
N LEU A 85 21.14 -2.87 -28.72
CA LEU A 85 21.01 -2.77 -27.27
C LEU A 85 19.56 -3.07 -26.89
N ALA A 86 19.37 -4.01 -25.96
CA ALA A 86 18.06 -4.31 -25.42
C ALA A 86 17.54 -3.09 -24.65
N THR A 87 16.59 -2.37 -25.23
CA THR A 87 15.86 -1.30 -24.55
C THR A 87 14.53 -1.83 -24.04
N ASP A 88 14.29 -1.70 -22.75
CA ASP A 88 12.98 -1.98 -22.15
C ASP A 88 11.93 -0.99 -22.71
N PRO A 89 10.68 -1.41 -22.96
CA PRO A 89 9.62 -0.49 -23.34
C PRO A 89 9.45 0.65 -22.32
N PRO A 90 8.97 1.83 -22.76
CA PRO A 90 8.66 2.92 -21.86
C PRO A 90 7.68 2.49 -20.76
N ARG A 91 7.97 2.86 -19.51
CA ARG A 91 7.07 2.60 -18.38
C ARG A 91 5.74 3.36 -18.55
N PRO A 92 4.61 2.79 -18.07
CA PRO A 92 3.33 3.49 -18.06
C PRO A 92 3.42 4.85 -17.35
N ALA A 93 2.72 5.86 -17.87
CA ALA A 93 2.76 7.21 -17.28
C ALA A 93 1.79 7.40 -16.10
N THR A 94 0.87 6.46 -15.89
CA THR A 94 -0.18 6.54 -14.87
C THR A 94 0.14 5.69 -13.66
N THR A 95 -0.06 6.24 -12.47
CA THR A 95 -0.04 5.49 -11.22
C THR A 95 -1.21 4.52 -11.17
N ASP A 96 -0.90 3.25 -10.97
CA ASP A 96 -1.85 2.17 -10.75
C ASP A 96 -1.66 1.63 -9.32
N VAL A 97 -2.76 1.61 -8.55
CA VAL A 97 -2.78 1.06 -7.19
C VAL A 97 -3.55 -0.24 -7.23
N VAL A 98 -2.87 -1.33 -6.95
CA VAL A 98 -3.43 -2.67 -7.05
C VAL A 98 -3.67 -3.21 -5.66
N LEU A 99 -4.93 -3.49 -5.33
CA LEU A 99 -5.30 -4.27 -4.16
C LEU A 99 -5.16 -5.76 -4.51
N THR A 100 -4.09 -6.40 -4.03
CA THR A 100 -3.75 -7.79 -4.38
C THR A 100 -4.68 -8.79 -3.69
N TYR A 101 -5.01 -8.55 -2.43
CA TYR A 101 -6.02 -9.33 -1.70
C TYR A 101 -6.73 -8.47 -0.66
N SER A 102 -7.95 -8.88 -0.33
CA SER A 102 -8.70 -8.39 0.83
C SER A 102 -9.65 -9.48 1.31
N TYR A 103 -9.54 -9.91 2.56
CA TYR A 103 -10.41 -10.96 3.12
C TYR A 103 -10.55 -10.85 4.64
N TRP A 104 -11.57 -11.51 5.19
CA TRP A 104 -11.72 -11.70 6.63
C TRP A 104 -10.92 -12.92 7.11
N ASP A 105 -10.01 -12.71 8.04
CA ASP A 105 -9.30 -13.78 8.73
C ASP A 105 -9.97 -14.10 10.07
N PRO A 106 -10.59 -15.29 10.23
CA PRO A 106 -11.22 -15.68 11.49
C PRO A 106 -10.21 -16.01 12.59
N ALA A 107 -8.94 -16.31 12.27
CA ALA A 107 -7.93 -16.63 13.27
C ALA A 107 -7.51 -15.40 14.08
N THR A 108 -7.36 -14.26 13.40
CA THR A 108 -7.05 -12.96 14.02
C THR A 108 -8.28 -12.06 14.23
N ALA A 109 -9.46 -12.54 13.83
CA ALA A 109 -10.71 -11.79 13.84
C ALA A 109 -10.53 -10.39 13.23
N SER A 110 -9.97 -10.31 12.03
CA SER A 110 -9.62 -9.06 11.37
C SER A 110 -9.79 -9.12 9.86
N VAL A 111 -10.04 -7.98 9.22
CA VAL A 111 -9.90 -7.85 7.76
C VAL A 111 -8.43 -7.60 7.43
N LEU A 112 -7.87 -8.43 6.58
CA LEU A 112 -6.50 -8.31 6.06
C LEU A 112 -6.52 -7.88 4.60
N ALA A 113 -5.62 -6.98 4.22
CA ALA A 113 -5.43 -6.55 2.85
C ALA A 113 -3.99 -6.16 2.57
N SER A 114 -3.52 -6.34 1.34
CA SER A 114 -2.21 -5.86 0.88
C SER A 114 -2.27 -5.57 -0.61
N GLY A 115 -1.30 -4.81 -1.10
CA GLY A 115 -1.26 -4.38 -2.48
C GLY A 115 0.09 -3.78 -2.87
N TYR A 116 0.12 -3.12 -4.01
CA TYR A 116 1.29 -2.40 -4.48
C TYR A 116 0.88 -1.23 -5.38
N VAL A 117 1.85 -0.36 -5.66
CA VAL A 117 1.73 0.78 -6.55
C VAL A 117 2.73 0.64 -7.67
N SER A 118 2.28 0.83 -8.91
CA SER A 118 3.11 0.75 -10.10
C SER A 118 2.89 1.99 -10.99
N PRO A 119 3.88 2.43 -11.75
CA PRO A 119 5.29 1.99 -11.77
C PRO A 119 6.17 2.79 -10.79
N VAL A 120 5.57 3.29 -9.70
CA VAL A 120 6.22 4.14 -8.70
C VAL A 120 7.15 3.29 -7.84
N ILE A 121 8.36 3.75 -7.59
CA ILE A 121 9.32 3.13 -6.67
C ILE A 121 9.82 4.23 -5.73
N GLU A 122 9.26 4.31 -4.53
CA GLU A 122 9.66 5.30 -3.55
C GLU A 122 9.38 4.84 -2.11
N ASP A 123 10.16 5.37 -1.18
CA ASP A 123 9.90 5.24 0.26
C ASP A 123 9.12 6.46 0.77
N GLY A 124 8.48 6.30 1.94
CA GLY A 124 7.81 7.40 2.64
C GLY A 124 6.42 7.73 2.12
N GLY A 125 5.86 6.90 1.23
CA GLY A 125 4.44 6.87 0.95
C GLY A 125 3.63 6.28 2.11
N THR A 126 2.31 6.45 2.06
CA THR A 126 1.37 5.84 3.00
C THR A 126 0.30 5.09 2.24
N CYS A 127 0.13 3.81 2.59
CA CYS A 127 -0.97 2.99 2.14
C CYS A 127 -2.12 3.11 3.15
N THR A 128 -3.34 3.33 2.67
CA THR A 128 -4.56 3.40 3.49
C THR A 128 -5.61 2.46 2.93
N LEU A 129 -5.98 1.45 3.70
CA LEU A 129 -7.17 0.64 3.42
C LEU A 129 -8.39 1.41 3.92
N VAL A 130 -9.40 1.56 3.08
CA VAL A 130 -10.70 2.11 3.45
C VAL A 130 -11.75 1.01 3.27
N LEU A 131 -12.39 0.61 4.36
CA LEU A 131 -13.55 -0.27 4.33
C LEU A 131 -14.81 0.57 4.51
N THR A 132 -15.81 0.37 3.64
CA THR A 132 -17.10 1.06 3.74
C THR A 132 -18.28 0.10 3.72
N ARG A 133 -19.27 0.37 4.58
CA ARG A 133 -20.54 -0.38 4.62
C ARG A 133 -21.66 0.52 5.14
N ALA A 134 -22.73 0.66 4.37
CA ALA A 134 -23.93 1.42 4.75
C ALA A 134 -23.62 2.81 5.33
N GLY A 135 -22.71 3.55 4.70
CA GLY A 135 -22.30 4.90 5.13
C GLY A 135 -21.33 4.96 6.31
N ARG A 136 -20.94 3.83 6.90
CA ARG A 136 -19.83 3.75 7.85
C ARG A 136 -18.52 3.47 7.12
N SER A 137 -17.45 4.08 7.60
CA SER A 137 -16.10 3.89 7.08
C SER A 137 -15.13 3.61 8.22
N VAL A 138 -14.26 2.64 8.01
CA VAL A 138 -13.12 2.34 8.90
C VAL A 138 -11.86 2.23 8.06
N THR A 139 -10.71 2.54 8.67
CA THR A 139 -9.45 2.64 7.94
C THR A 139 -8.29 2.03 8.70
N ALA A 140 -7.41 1.36 7.97
CA ALA A 140 -6.08 0.97 8.44
C ALA A 140 -5.01 1.67 7.59
N ARG A 141 -3.83 1.91 8.18
CA ARG A 141 -2.71 2.56 7.49
C ARG A 141 -1.42 1.82 7.73
N ALA A 142 -0.55 1.83 6.74
CA ALA A 142 0.82 1.36 6.85
C ALA A 142 1.75 2.26 6.02
N ALA A 143 3.02 2.32 6.41
CA ALA A 143 4.05 2.94 5.57
C ALA A 143 4.22 2.10 4.30
N ALA A 144 4.35 2.77 3.17
CA ALA A 144 4.70 2.12 1.92
C ALA A 144 6.22 2.01 1.80
N GLU A 145 6.68 0.95 1.14
CA GLU A 145 8.10 0.61 1.03
C GLU A 145 8.50 0.45 -0.44
N ALA A 146 9.63 1.00 -0.85
CA ALA A 146 10.13 0.78 -2.20
C ALA A 146 10.46 -0.71 -2.41
N ASP A 147 10.01 -1.29 -3.52
CA ASP A 147 10.33 -2.64 -3.98
C ASP A 147 10.90 -2.57 -5.41
N ALA A 148 11.74 -3.51 -5.81
CA ALA A 148 12.64 -3.44 -6.97
C ALA A 148 12.04 -2.82 -8.25
N SER A 149 10.74 -3.01 -8.51
CA SER A 149 10.02 -2.43 -9.64
C SER A 149 8.70 -1.70 -9.27
N THR A 150 8.31 -1.66 -8.00
CA THR A 150 7.04 -1.12 -7.52
C THR A 150 7.20 -0.46 -6.14
N THR A 151 6.13 0.07 -5.57
CA THR A 151 6.07 0.43 -4.16
C THR A 151 5.12 -0.52 -3.47
N SER A 152 5.59 -1.26 -2.49
CA SER A 152 4.82 -2.23 -1.73
C SER A 152 3.90 -1.53 -0.72
N CYS A 153 2.65 -1.98 -0.67
CA CYS A 153 1.76 -1.72 0.45
C CYS A 153 1.74 -2.97 1.34
N PRO A 154 2.44 -2.96 2.49
CA PRO A 154 2.46 -4.11 3.39
C PRO A 154 1.06 -4.42 3.94
N GLU A 155 0.94 -5.52 4.66
CA GLU A 155 -0.35 -5.94 5.19
C GLU A 155 -0.97 -4.87 6.10
N LEU A 156 -2.21 -4.51 5.76
CA LEU A 156 -3.08 -3.66 6.55
C LEU A 156 -4.11 -4.52 7.26
N GLN A 157 -4.28 -4.27 8.55
CA GLN A 157 -5.21 -5.01 9.39
C GLN A 157 -6.26 -4.07 9.98
N VAL A 158 -7.54 -4.39 9.77
CA VAL A 158 -8.67 -3.76 10.47
C VAL A 158 -9.24 -4.75 11.48
N PRO A 159 -9.10 -4.48 12.79
CA PRO A 159 -9.65 -5.32 13.85
C PRO A 159 -11.17 -5.52 13.74
N GLY A 160 -11.62 -6.72 14.08
CA GLY A 160 -13.03 -7.15 14.02
C GLY A 160 -13.99 -6.34 14.88
N ASP A 161 -13.52 -5.73 15.96
CA ASP A 161 -14.33 -4.86 16.81
C ASP A 161 -14.69 -3.52 16.13
N GLN A 162 -14.01 -3.17 15.03
CA GLN A 162 -14.29 -1.99 14.22
C GLN A 162 -15.23 -2.29 13.04
N VAL A 163 -15.37 -3.56 12.65
CA VAL A 163 -16.19 -4.00 11.51
C VAL A 163 -17.34 -4.88 11.96
N ALA A 164 -18.57 -4.46 11.69
CA ALA A 164 -19.74 -5.31 11.87
C ALA A 164 -19.81 -6.40 10.78
N ALA A 165 -20.38 -7.56 11.10
CA ALA A 165 -20.63 -8.64 10.15
C ALA A 165 -21.41 -8.19 8.89
N GLY A 166 -21.13 -8.85 7.78
CA GLY A 166 -21.72 -8.65 6.45
C GLY A 166 -20.73 -8.09 5.42
N GLU A 167 -21.28 -7.68 4.28
CA GLU A 167 -20.50 -7.26 3.11
C GLU A 167 -19.94 -5.83 3.26
N TRP A 168 -18.63 -5.69 3.06
CA TRP A 168 -17.89 -4.43 3.04
C TRP A 168 -17.26 -4.18 1.67
N SER A 169 -17.20 -2.92 1.28
CA SER A 169 -16.41 -2.44 0.16
C SER A 169 -15.01 -2.08 0.65
N ALA A 170 -13.98 -2.61 0.01
CA ALA A 170 -12.58 -2.32 0.27
C ALA A 170 -11.95 -1.52 -0.88
N VAL A 171 -11.23 -0.46 -0.53
CA VAL A 171 -10.41 0.34 -1.46
C VAL A 171 -9.05 0.57 -0.83
N LEU A 172 -7.98 0.27 -1.56
CA LEU A 172 -6.62 0.63 -1.17
C LEU A 172 -6.26 1.98 -1.77
N ARG A 173 -5.76 2.88 -0.94
CA ARG A 173 -5.29 4.20 -1.36
C ARG A 173 -3.81 4.34 -1.09
N TYR A 174 -3.14 5.07 -1.97
CA TYR A 174 -1.75 5.44 -1.81
C TYR A 174 -1.60 6.96 -1.88
N ALA A 175 -0.74 7.50 -1.01
CA ALA A 175 -0.34 8.90 -1.09
C ALA A 175 1.11 9.09 -0.64
N SER A 176 1.84 9.92 -1.37
CA SER A 176 3.17 10.42 -1.05
C SER A 176 3.26 11.92 -1.36
N ALA A 177 4.46 12.49 -1.31
CA ALA A 177 4.67 13.89 -1.69
C ALA A 177 4.47 14.15 -3.19
N THR A 178 4.67 13.14 -4.04
CA THR A 178 4.71 13.26 -5.50
C THR A 178 3.56 12.54 -6.18
N THR A 179 2.97 11.54 -5.51
CA THR A 179 2.07 10.59 -6.14
C THR A 179 0.89 10.23 -5.26
N THR A 180 -0.28 10.08 -5.88
CA THR A 180 -1.49 9.57 -5.23
C THR A 180 -2.23 8.63 -6.17
N GLY A 181 -2.93 7.63 -5.62
CA GLY A 181 -3.79 6.75 -6.40
C GLY A 181 -4.75 5.94 -5.52
N GLU A 182 -5.73 5.31 -6.15
CA GLU A 182 -6.70 4.43 -5.50
C GLU A 182 -6.92 3.18 -6.36
N SER A 183 -7.14 2.05 -5.70
CA SER A 183 -7.50 0.81 -6.37
C SER A 183 -8.96 0.83 -6.82
N PRO A 184 -9.34 -0.05 -7.77
CA PRO A 184 -10.73 -0.46 -7.90
C PRO A 184 -11.30 -0.97 -6.58
N GLN A 185 -12.62 -0.90 -6.45
CA GLN A 185 -13.34 -1.43 -5.30
C GLN A 185 -13.35 -2.96 -5.32
N ALA A 186 -12.96 -3.59 -4.21
CA ALA A 186 -13.17 -5.01 -3.94
C ALA A 186 -14.25 -5.21 -2.87
N THR A 187 -14.77 -6.43 -2.77
CA THR A 187 -15.76 -6.83 -1.76
C THR A 187 -15.12 -7.76 -0.74
N VAL A 188 -15.41 -7.55 0.54
CA VAL A 188 -15.00 -8.40 1.66
C VAL A 188 -16.23 -8.80 2.47
N GLU A 189 -16.45 -10.09 2.67
CA GLU A 189 -17.48 -10.58 3.58
C GLU A 189 -16.88 -10.80 4.97
N VAL A 190 -17.45 -10.14 5.99
CA VAL A 190 -17.04 -10.28 7.39
C VAL A 190 -18.00 -11.24 8.09
N THR A 191 -17.46 -12.34 8.61
CA THR A 191 -18.24 -13.35 9.34
C THR A 191 -17.83 -13.37 10.82
N PRO A 192 -18.79 -13.40 11.76
CA PRO A 192 -18.51 -13.47 13.19
C PRO A 192 -17.89 -14.81 13.61
#